data_AF-A0A495ZK81-F1
#
_entry.id   AF-A0A495ZK81-F1
#
_cell.length_a   1.000
_cell.length_b   1.000
_cell.length_c   1.000
_cell.angle_alpha   90.00
_cell.angle_beta   90.00
_cell.angle_gamma   90.00
#
_symmetry.space_group_name_H-M   'P 1'
#
loop_
_entity.id
_entity.type
_entity.pdbx_description
1 polymer ?
#
loop_
_entity_poly.entity_id
_entity_poly.type
_entity_poly.pdbx_seq_one_letter_code
_entity_poly.pdbx_strand_id
1 'polypeptide(L)'
;MKPQELAVQSFHENQKILSAVNTVSIHIKLEMVGRADLKSAKKVATAKEALKYFFKELDVIVQRAEKEEMKPLLGVNERRSEFIKNFIDAKRNYRIQSSSLQGKLSDVSELIYSDKEADREDILLVLEELRMLLEEHLATDTEVLLGGI
;
A
#
# COMPACT_ATOMS: atom_id res chain seq x y z
N MET A 1 -17.49 11.63 -13.53
CA MET A 1 -17.29 12.18 -12.17
C MET A 1 -16.36 13.37 -12.28
N LYS A 2 -16.52 14.37 -11.43
CA LYS A 2 -15.62 15.52 -11.40
C LYS A 2 -14.27 15.09 -10.80
N PRO A 3 -13.13 15.66 -11.23
CA PRO A 3 -11.80 15.34 -10.68
C PRO A 3 -11.74 15.40 -9.14
N GLN A 4 -12.42 16.38 -8.53
CA GLN A 4 -12.53 16.51 -7.07
C GLN A 4 -13.23 15.32 -6.39
N GLU A 5 -14.26 14.73 -7.01
CA GLU A 5 -14.97 13.58 -6.44
C GLU A 5 -14.09 12.33 -6.42
N LEU A 6 -13.28 12.15 -7.47
CA LEU A 6 -12.30 11.07 -7.56
C LEU A 6 -11.16 11.25 -6.56
N ALA A 7 -10.70 12.48 -6.35
CA ALA A 7 -9.69 12.80 -5.35
C ALA A 7 -10.18 12.53 -3.91
N VAL A 8 -11.44 12.87 -3.59
CA VAL A 8 -12.03 12.56 -2.27
C VAL A 8 -12.12 11.04 -2.05
N GLN A 9 -12.56 10.29 -3.06
CA GLN A 9 -12.64 8.83 -2.95
C GLN A 9 -11.25 8.19 -2.77
N SER A 10 -10.28 8.56 -3.63
CA SER A 10 -8.88 8.13 -3.54
C SER A 10 -8.31 8.42 -2.16
N PHE A 11 -8.49 9.65 -1.66
CA PHE A 11 -8.04 10.07 -0.33
C PHE A 11 -8.60 9.17 0.78
N HIS A 12 -9.91 8.90 0.77
CA HIS A 12 -10.53 8.03 1.78
C HIS A 12 -10.05 6.58 1.69
N GLU A 13 -9.85 6.04 0.49
CA GLU A 13 -9.32 4.69 0.29
C GLU A 13 -7.88 4.60 0.80
N ASN A 14 -7.01 5.53 0.41
CA ASN A 14 -5.61 5.58 0.82
C ASN A 14 -5.45 5.78 2.33
N GLN A 15 -6.28 6.60 2.97
CA GLN A 15 -6.32 6.77 4.43
C GLN A 15 -6.68 5.47 5.17
N LYS A 16 -7.61 4.67 4.63
CA LYS A 16 -7.94 3.36 5.20
C LYS A 16 -6.75 2.41 5.13
N ILE A 17 -6.05 2.37 4.00
CA ILE A 17 -4.86 1.54 3.84
C ILE A 17 -3.73 2.01 4.75
N LEU A 18 -3.48 3.32 4.83
CA LEU A 18 -2.46 3.89 5.71
C LEU A 18 -2.73 3.56 7.19
N SER A 19 -4.00 3.60 7.61
CA SER A 19 -4.42 3.17 8.95
C SER A 19 -4.15 1.69 9.21
N ALA A 20 -4.39 0.83 8.21
CA ALA A 20 -4.08 -0.60 8.28
C ALA A 20 -2.55 -0.84 8.38
N VAL A 21 -1.75 -0.15 7.54
CA VAL A 21 -0.29 -0.18 7.58
C VAL A 21 0.23 0.18 8.97
N ASN A 22 -0.25 1.28 9.54
CA ASN A 22 0.14 1.72 10.87
C ASN A 22 -0.25 0.71 11.95
N THR A 23 -1.46 0.17 11.88
CA THR A 23 -1.96 -0.83 12.86
C THR A 23 -1.06 -2.06 12.88
N VAL A 24 -0.73 -2.62 11.71
CA VAL A 24 0.13 -3.82 11.62
C VAL A 24 1.57 -3.48 12.02
N SER A 25 2.11 -2.35 11.56
CA SER A 25 3.48 -1.92 11.90
C SER A 25 3.68 -1.74 13.40
N ILE A 26 2.73 -1.09 14.08
CA ILE A 26 2.78 -0.90 15.54
C ILE A 26 2.70 -2.25 16.24
N HIS A 27 1.80 -3.13 15.81
CA HIS A 27 1.67 -4.46 16.41
C HIS A 27 2.96 -5.27 16.31
N ILE A 28 3.58 -5.35 15.12
CA ILE A 28 4.85 -6.06 14.94
C ILE A 28 5.96 -5.46 15.80
N LYS A 29 6.09 -4.12 15.82
CA LYS A 29 7.08 -3.43 16.67
C LYS A 29 6.88 -3.72 18.16
N LEU A 30 5.63 -3.81 18.62
CA LEU A 30 5.31 -4.17 20.00
C LEU A 30 5.66 -5.63 20.31
N GLU A 31 5.38 -6.56 19.39
CA GLU A 31 5.78 -7.95 19.55
C GLU A 31 7.30 -8.14 19.62
N MET A 32 8.05 -7.43 18.78
CA MET A 32 9.52 -7.47 18.77
C MET A 32 10.15 -7.02 20.09
N VAL A 33 9.48 -6.16 20.86
CA VAL A 33 9.93 -5.73 22.20
C VAL A 33 9.24 -6.49 23.34
N GLY A 34 8.56 -7.60 23.04
CA GLY A 34 7.89 -8.45 24.03
C GLY A 34 6.61 -7.85 24.64
N ARG A 35 6.00 -6.86 23.99
CA ARG A 35 4.80 -6.13 24.45
C ARG A 35 3.56 -6.45 23.62
N ALA A 36 3.32 -7.72 23.30
CA ALA A 36 2.18 -8.14 22.51
C ALA A 36 0.85 -7.64 23.12
N ASP A 37 0.11 -6.82 22.36
CA ASP A 37 -1.21 -6.32 22.78
C ASP A 37 -2.32 -7.26 22.34
N LEU A 38 -2.66 -8.22 23.21
CA LEU A 38 -3.73 -9.18 22.97
C LEU A 38 -5.11 -8.53 22.78
N LYS A 39 -5.33 -7.30 23.28
CA LYS A 39 -6.61 -6.59 23.09
C LYS A 39 -6.74 -6.03 21.68
N SER A 40 -5.64 -5.92 20.95
CA SER A 40 -5.61 -5.42 19.57
C SER A 40 -5.78 -6.51 18.51
N ALA A 41 -5.78 -7.80 18.87
CA ALA A 41 -5.75 -8.92 17.93
C ALA A 41 -6.81 -8.84 16.82
N LYS A 42 -8.06 -8.48 17.17
CA LYS A 42 -9.13 -8.29 16.17
C LYS A 42 -8.83 -7.13 15.21
N LYS A 43 -8.32 -6.00 15.71
CA LYS A 43 -7.96 -4.84 14.89
C LYS A 43 -6.81 -5.17 13.95
N VAL A 44 -5.80 -5.89 14.43
CA VAL A 44 -4.67 -6.35 13.63
C VAL A 44 -5.15 -7.29 12.52
N ALA A 45 -6.01 -8.27 12.85
CA ALA A 45 -6.57 -9.18 11.84
C ALA A 45 -7.35 -8.42 10.76
N THR A 46 -8.20 -7.46 11.13
CA THR A 46 -8.91 -6.60 10.17
C THR A 46 -7.96 -5.77 9.31
N ALA A 47 -6.88 -5.25 9.89
CA ALA A 47 -5.87 -4.50 9.16
C ALA A 47 -5.10 -5.39 8.17
N LYS A 48 -4.70 -6.60 8.58
CA LYS A 48 -4.06 -7.59 7.69
C LYS A 48 -4.97 -7.96 6.50
N GLU A 49 -6.27 -8.16 6.73
CA GLU A 49 -7.24 -8.43 5.65
C GLU A 49 -7.39 -7.25 4.68
N ALA A 50 -7.43 -6.02 5.19
CA ALA A 50 -7.48 -4.83 4.35
C ALA A 50 -6.24 -4.71 3.45
N LEU A 51 -5.06 -4.95 4.01
CA LEU A 51 -3.80 -4.94 3.25
C LEU A 51 -3.77 -6.06 2.21
N LYS A 52 -4.18 -7.26 2.56
CA LYS A 52 -4.28 -8.40 1.63
C LYS A 52 -5.15 -8.09 0.43
N TYR A 53 -6.34 -7.54 0.67
CA TYR A 53 -7.25 -7.18 -0.41
C TYR A 53 -6.63 -6.10 -1.31
N PHE A 54 -6.04 -5.08 -0.70
CA PHE A 54 -5.35 -4.01 -1.42
C PHE A 54 -4.19 -4.54 -2.29
N PHE A 55 -3.29 -5.35 -1.73
CA PHE A 55 -2.18 -5.91 -2.48
C PHE A 55 -2.64 -6.82 -3.61
N LYS A 56 -3.69 -7.62 -3.40
CA LYS A 56 -4.26 -8.46 -4.45
C LYS A 56 -4.82 -7.65 -5.61
N GLU A 57 -5.55 -6.58 -5.32
CA GLU A 57 -6.05 -5.70 -6.39
C GLU A 57 -4.91 -4.95 -7.09
N LEU A 58 -3.93 -4.47 -6.32
CA LEU A 58 -2.77 -3.77 -6.86
C LEU A 58 -1.94 -4.67 -7.77
N ASP A 59 -1.72 -5.93 -7.38
CA ASP A 59 -0.98 -6.93 -8.17
C ASP A 59 -1.56 -7.10 -9.58
N VAL A 60 -2.89 -7.27 -9.68
CA VAL A 60 -3.58 -7.45 -10.96
C VAL A 60 -3.33 -6.27 -11.88
N ILE A 61 -3.41 -5.05 -11.34
CA ILE A 61 -3.29 -3.85 -12.16
C ILE A 61 -1.82 -3.54 -12.49
N VAL A 62 -0.90 -3.71 -11.53
CA VAL A 62 0.53 -3.52 -11.75
C VAL A 62 1.06 -4.50 -12.79
N GLN A 63 0.71 -5.79 -12.69
CA GLN A 63 1.13 -6.78 -13.69
C GLN A 63 0.61 -6.46 -15.08
N ARG A 64 -0.62 -5.91 -15.18
CA ARG A 64 -1.16 -5.45 -16.45
C ARG A 64 -0.41 -4.23 -16.98
N ALA A 65 -0.15 -3.24 -16.13
CA ALA A 65 0.58 -2.02 -16.49
C ALA A 65 2.02 -2.29 -16.93
N GLU A 66 2.70 -3.23 -16.25
CA GLU A 66 4.06 -3.66 -16.58
C GLU A 66 4.10 -4.41 -17.93
N LYS A 67 3.12 -5.26 -18.23
CA LYS A 67 3.02 -6.00 -19.51
C LYS A 67 2.63 -5.13 -20.71
N GLU A 68 1.76 -4.14 -20.49
CA GLU A 68 1.22 -3.29 -21.55
C GLU A 68 2.05 -2.01 -21.78
N GLU A 69 3.24 -1.89 -21.20
CA GLU A 69 4.13 -0.72 -21.30
C GLU A 69 3.44 0.61 -20.97
N MET A 70 2.70 0.68 -19.86
CA MET A 70 2.01 1.90 -19.41
C MET A 70 0.94 2.45 -20.38
N LYS A 71 0.41 1.62 -21.28
CA LYS A 71 -0.81 1.96 -22.03
C LYS A 71 -1.95 2.34 -21.07
N PRO A 72 -2.92 3.16 -21.51
CA PRO A 72 -4.04 3.57 -20.68
C PRO A 72 -4.73 2.36 -20.03
N LEU A 73 -4.76 2.33 -18.70
CA LEU A 73 -5.37 1.24 -17.94
C LEU A 73 -6.90 1.33 -18.03
N LEU A 74 -7.46 0.64 -19.04
CA LEU A 74 -8.91 0.60 -19.25
C LEU A 74 -9.61 0.03 -18.02
N GLY A 75 -10.60 0.76 -17.50
CA GLY A 75 -11.40 0.37 -16.33
C GLY A 75 -10.84 0.84 -14.98
N VAL A 76 -9.70 1.54 -14.97
CA VAL A 76 -9.11 2.14 -13.77
C VAL A 76 -9.33 3.65 -13.82
N ASN A 77 -9.72 4.26 -12.70
CA ASN A 77 -9.85 5.72 -12.66
C ASN A 77 -8.46 6.40 -12.77
N GLU A 78 -8.45 7.68 -13.13
CA GLU A 78 -7.22 8.42 -13.40
C GLU A 78 -6.28 8.48 -12.20
N ARG A 79 -6.81 8.76 -11.00
CA ARG A 79 -6.00 8.83 -9.78
C ARG A 79 -5.37 7.51 -9.37
N ARG A 80 -6.13 6.42 -9.44
CA ARG A 80 -5.60 5.08 -9.21
C ARG A 80 -4.52 4.75 -10.24
N SER A 81 -4.71 5.16 -11.49
CA SER A 81 -3.67 5.00 -12.53
C SER A 81 -2.39 5.78 -12.22
N GLU A 82 -2.49 6.98 -11.66
CA GLU A 82 -1.32 7.75 -11.21
C GLU A 82 -0.59 7.09 -10.04
N PHE A 83 -1.32 6.60 -9.03
CA PHE A 83 -0.72 5.83 -7.94
C PHE A 83 0.07 4.64 -8.49
N ILE A 84 -0.52 3.88 -9.42
CA ILE A 84 0.13 2.72 -10.04
C ILE A 84 1.38 3.14 -10.82
N LYS A 85 1.32 4.26 -11.55
CA LYS A 85 2.49 4.78 -12.27
C LYS A 85 3.62 5.13 -11.30
N ASN A 86 3.30 5.83 -10.20
CA ASN A 86 4.27 6.18 -9.17
C ASN A 86 4.86 4.93 -8.49
N PHE A 87 4.03 3.91 -8.26
CA PHE A 87 4.46 2.63 -7.72
C PHE A 87 5.46 1.93 -8.65
N ILE A 88 5.13 1.83 -9.95
CA ILE A 88 6.01 1.21 -10.96
C ILE A 88 7.30 2.01 -11.15
N ASP A 89 7.21 3.34 -11.14
CA ASP A 89 8.38 4.22 -11.21
C ASP A 89 9.29 4.03 -9.99
N ALA A 90 8.73 3.94 -8.78
CA ALA A 90 9.48 3.66 -7.56
C ALA A 90 10.18 2.29 -7.60
N LYS A 91 9.55 1.26 -8.19
CA LYS A 91 10.20 -0.03 -8.45
C LYS A 91 11.40 0.12 -9.37
N ARG A 92 11.23 0.80 -10.50
CA ARG A 92 12.26 0.98 -11.56
C ARG A 92 13.44 1.84 -11.11
N ASN A 93 13.18 2.85 -10.29
CA ASN A 93 14.19 3.78 -9.78
C ASN A 93 14.83 3.31 -8.46
N TYR A 94 14.64 2.05 -8.07
CA TYR A 94 15.21 1.45 -6.86
C TYR A 94 14.89 2.21 -5.56
N ARG A 95 13.75 2.92 -5.53
CA ARG A 95 13.21 3.57 -4.32
C ARG A 95 12.55 2.57 -3.38
N ILE A 96 12.20 1.40 -3.90
CA ILE A 96 11.70 0.24 -3.18
C ILE A 96 12.85 -0.76 -3.03
N GLN A 97 13.23 -1.07 -1.81
CA GLN A 97 14.27 -2.03 -1.43
C GLN A 97 13.69 -3.40 -1.08
N SER A 98 12.43 -3.47 -0.65
CA SER A 98 11.78 -4.75 -0.36
C SER A 98 11.72 -5.64 -1.60
N SER A 99 12.29 -6.84 -1.49
CA SER A 99 12.19 -7.87 -2.52
C SER A 99 10.72 -8.26 -2.81
N SER A 100 9.87 -8.24 -1.79
CA SER A 100 8.46 -8.60 -1.93
C SER A 100 7.66 -7.54 -2.70
N LEU A 101 7.96 -6.24 -2.51
CA LEU A 101 7.34 -5.18 -3.32
C LEU A 101 7.94 -5.08 -4.73
N GLN A 102 9.22 -5.44 -4.89
CA GLN A 102 9.87 -5.54 -6.20
C GLN A 102 9.32 -6.70 -7.05
N GLY A 103 8.99 -7.82 -6.38
CA GLY A 103 8.45 -9.03 -6.99
C GLY A 103 6.94 -8.98 -7.27
N LYS A 104 6.28 -10.12 -7.04
CA LYS A 104 4.82 -10.23 -7.16
C LYS A 104 4.17 -9.82 -5.84
N LEU A 105 3.16 -8.95 -5.91
CA LEU A 105 2.50 -8.46 -4.70
C LEU A 105 1.60 -9.53 -4.06
N SER A 106 1.32 -10.62 -4.76
CA SER A 106 0.77 -11.85 -4.17
C SER A 106 1.61 -12.35 -3.00
N ASP A 107 2.94 -12.24 -3.09
CA ASP A 107 3.88 -12.82 -2.13
C ASP A 107 3.91 -11.98 -0.83
N VAL A 108 3.62 -10.68 -0.94
CA VAL A 108 3.43 -9.77 0.20
C VAL A 108 2.25 -10.20 1.07
N SER A 109 1.19 -10.76 0.45
CA SER A 109 0.02 -11.22 1.19
C SER A 109 0.34 -12.42 2.08
N GLU A 110 1.24 -13.30 1.66
CA GLU A 110 1.70 -14.42 2.49
C GLU A 110 2.61 -13.91 3.61
N LEU A 111 3.51 -12.98 3.28
CA LEU A 111 4.45 -12.39 4.22
C LEU A 111 3.74 -11.68 5.39
N ILE A 112 2.72 -10.86 5.14
CA ILE A 112 1.99 -10.10 6.18
C ILE A 112 1.28 -11.02 7.20
N TYR A 113 0.96 -12.26 6.81
CA TYR A 113 0.32 -13.25 7.69
C TYR A 113 1.32 -14.16 8.37
N SER A 114 2.61 -14.03 8.07
CA SER A 114 3.63 -14.82 8.76
C SER A 114 3.69 -14.45 10.24
N ASP A 115 3.75 -15.48 11.08
CA ASP A 115 4.03 -15.38 12.52
C ASP A 115 5.50 -15.68 12.83
N LYS A 116 6.34 -15.87 11.79
CA LYS A 116 7.78 -16.14 11.97
C LYS A 116 8.49 -14.86 12.36
N GLU A 117 9.30 -14.95 13.42
CA GLU A 117 10.11 -13.83 13.88
C GLU A 117 11.09 -13.33 12.81
N ALA A 118 11.65 -14.24 12.01
CA ALA A 118 12.57 -13.92 10.92
C ALA A 118 11.94 -13.03 9.82
N ASP A 119 10.61 -13.06 9.67
CA ASP A 119 9.91 -12.34 8.62
C ASP A 119 9.52 -10.91 9.06
N ARG A 120 9.69 -10.58 10.35
CA ARG A 120 9.19 -9.31 10.94
C ARG A 120 9.86 -8.07 10.35
N GLU A 121 11.17 -8.11 10.13
CA GLU A 121 11.90 -6.99 9.53
C GLU A 121 11.48 -6.77 8.08
N ASP A 122 11.32 -7.84 7.31
CA ASP A 122 10.84 -7.78 5.92
C ASP A 122 9.41 -7.22 5.84
N ILE A 123 8.52 -7.63 6.74
CA ILE A 123 7.17 -7.08 6.82
C ILE A 123 7.23 -5.58 7.12
N LEU A 124 8.05 -5.16 8.09
CA LEU A 124 8.18 -3.74 8.43
C LEU A 124 8.71 -2.91 7.26
N LEU A 125 9.71 -3.42 6.52
CA LEU A 125 10.25 -2.75 5.34
C LEU A 125 9.18 -2.58 4.26
N VAL A 126 8.42 -3.64 3.94
CA VAL A 126 7.29 -3.57 3.00
C VAL A 126 6.27 -2.51 3.43
N LEU A 127 5.90 -2.49 4.70
CA LEU A 127 4.91 -1.58 5.25
C LEU A 127 5.40 -0.14 5.23
N GLU A 128 6.68 0.10 5.53
CA GLU A 128 7.31 1.41 5.47
C GLU A 128 7.36 1.97 4.05
N GLU A 129 7.75 1.15 3.08
CA GLU A 129 7.79 1.55 1.67
C GLU A 129 6.40 1.80 1.09
N LEU A 130 5.41 0.95 1.42
CA LEU A 130 4.02 1.19 1.06
C LEU A 130 3.51 2.50 1.68
N ARG A 131 3.83 2.76 2.95
CA ARG A 131 3.43 4.00 3.63
C ARG A 131 3.98 5.22 2.91
N MET A 132 5.27 5.21 2.57
CA MET A 132 5.92 6.30 1.84
C MET A 132 5.19 6.60 0.51
N LEU A 133 4.87 5.57 -0.27
CA LEU A 133 4.16 5.73 -1.54
C LEU A 133 2.73 6.25 -1.37
N LEU A 134 2.02 5.80 -0.33
CA LEU A 134 0.68 6.30 0.01
C LEU A 134 0.72 7.75 0.46
N GLU A 135 1.70 8.15 1.28
CA GLU A 135 1.86 9.51 1.77
C GLU A 135 2.20 10.49 0.64
N GLU A 136 3.08 10.10 -0.29
CA GLU A 136 3.38 10.89 -1.50
C GLU A 136 2.14 11.10 -2.39
N HIS A 137 1.36 10.05 -2.59
CA HIS A 137 0.15 10.15 -3.38
C HIS A 137 -0.95 10.98 -2.67
N LEU A 138 -1.09 10.84 -1.35
CA LEU A 138 -2.00 11.65 -0.54
C LEU A 138 -1.63 13.14 -0.51
N ALA A 139 -0.34 13.47 -0.54
CA ALA A 139 0.11 14.86 -0.65
C ALA A 139 -0.37 15.47 -1.98
N THR A 140 -0.24 14.72 -3.07
CA THR A 140 -0.71 15.12 -4.41
C THR A 140 -2.24 15.28 -4.45
N ASP A 141 -2.99 14.40 -3.78
CA ASP A 141 -4.45 14.51 -3.66
C ASP A 141 -4.87 15.73 -2.83
N THR A 142 -4.12 16.03 -1.76
CA THR A 142 -4.39 17.18 -0.90
C THR A 142 -4.19 18.49 -1.66
N GLU A 143 -3.14 18.61 -2.48
CA GLU A 143 -2.93 19.77 -3.35
C GLU A 143 -4.11 20.00 -4.30
N VAL A 144 -4.60 18.95 -4.97
CA VAL A 144 -5.76 19.04 -5.87
C VAL A 144 -7.05 19.41 -5.12
N LEU A 145 -7.26 18.89 -3.91
CA LEU A 145 -8.42 19.23 -3.09
C LEU A 145 -8.40 20.68 -2.58
N LEU A 146 -7.20 21.23 -2.32
CA LEU A 146 -7.01 22.60 -1.84
C LEU A 146 -6.93 23.64 -2.96
N GLY A 147 -7.06 23.23 -4.23
CA GLY A 147 -7.04 24.15 -5.39
C GLY A 147 -5.64 24.45 -5.92
N GLY A 148 -4.66 23.58 -5.66
CA GLY A 148 -3.43 23.52 -6.44
C GLY A 148 -3.77 23.26 -7.91
N ILE A 149 -3.25 24.13 -8.78
CA ILE A 149 -3.56 24.27 -10.20
C ILE A 149 -3.28 22.99 -10.98
#